data_AF-W2LZW0-F1
#
_entry.id   AF-W2LZW0-F1
#
_cell.length_a   1.000
_cell.length_b   1.000
_cell.length_c   1.000
_cell.angle_alpha   90.00
_cell.angle_beta   90.00
_cell.angle_gamma   90.00
#
_symmetry.space_group_name_H-M   'P 1'
#
loop_
_entity.id
_entity.type
_entity.pdbx_description
1 polymer ?
#
loop_
_entity_poly.entity_id
_entity_poly.type
_entity_poly.pdbx_seq_one_letter_code
_entity_poly.pdbx_strand_id
1 'polypeptide(L)'
;MEGKVSLVLPADTRWGTIERRFSTIRDSEVILHAFVSSRGFLRARTKEQKAKRRHAYDTVVAKGFVKQLEKAIKLLEVISKFEKAFEKSTKPPSDVYHVFLTLPEEFRKLEMPIF
;
A
#
# COMPACT_ATOMS: atom_id res chain seq x y z
N MET A 1 -8.07 -34.45 -17.44
CA MET A 1 -7.01 -33.42 -17.44
C MET A 1 -7.32 -32.47 -16.30
N GLU A 2 -6.73 -32.71 -15.13
CA GLU A 2 -6.87 -31.83 -13.97
C GLU A 2 -6.15 -30.51 -14.28
N GLY A 3 -6.91 -29.42 -14.27
CA GLY A 3 -6.37 -28.08 -14.45
C GLY A 3 -5.40 -27.79 -13.32
N LYS A 4 -4.10 -27.73 -13.63
CA LYS A 4 -3.09 -27.17 -12.74
C LYS A 4 -3.48 -25.73 -12.44
N VAL A 5 -4.13 -25.51 -11.31
CA VAL A 5 -4.23 -24.18 -10.71
C VAL A 5 -2.79 -23.78 -10.44
N SER A 6 -2.27 -22.85 -11.22
CA SER A 6 -0.97 -22.23 -10.95
C SER A 6 -1.08 -21.60 -9.57
N LEU A 7 -0.41 -22.21 -8.58
CA LEU A 7 -0.24 -21.61 -7.26
C LEU A 7 0.43 -20.25 -7.49
N VAL A 8 -0.34 -19.19 -7.31
CA VAL A 8 0.16 -17.81 -7.41
C VAL A 8 1.36 -17.70 -6.49
N LEU A 9 2.46 -17.14 -6.99
CA LEU A 9 3.70 -17.02 -6.22
C LEU A 9 3.39 -16.27 -4.93
N PRO A 10 3.75 -16.82 -3.76
CA PRO A 10 3.22 -16.33 -2.49
C PRO A 10 3.82 -14.97 -2.03
N ALA A 11 4.73 -14.38 -2.82
CA ALA A 11 5.12 -12.97 -2.76
C ALA A 11 4.10 -11.98 -3.34
N ASP A 12 3.05 -12.47 -4.03
CA ASP A 12 1.94 -11.69 -4.56
C ASP A 12 0.71 -11.79 -3.66
N THR A 13 0.91 -11.73 -2.35
CA THR A 13 -0.20 -11.51 -1.45
C THR A 13 -0.82 -10.14 -1.75
N ARG A 14 -2.11 -9.99 -1.46
CA ARG A 14 -2.80 -8.70 -1.67
C ARG A 14 -2.04 -7.56 -0.96
N TRP A 15 -1.45 -7.83 0.20
CA TRP A 15 -0.71 -6.84 0.99
C TRP A 15 0.61 -6.44 0.35
N GLY A 16 1.46 -7.40 -0.03
CA GLY A 16 2.73 -7.10 -0.72
C GLY A 16 2.54 -6.39 -2.07
N THR A 17 1.44 -6.73 -2.78
CA THR A 17 1.07 -6.02 -4.02
C THR A 17 0.67 -4.57 -3.75
N ILE A 18 -0.10 -4.31 -2.68
CA ILE A 18 -0.51 -2.94 -2.31
C ILE A 18 0.71 -2.13 -1.85
N GLU A 19 1.60 -2.71 -1.04
CA GLU A 19 2.86 -2.11 -0.60
C GLU A 19 3.69 -1.64 -1.80
N ARG A 20 3.87 -2.53 -2.79
CA ARG A 20 4.62 -2.22 -4.02
C ARG A 20 3.96 -1.08 -4.80
N ARG A 21 2.63 -1.11 -4.95
CA ARG A 21 1.88 -0.05 -5.64
C ARG A 21 2.03 1.30 -4.93
N PHE A 22 1.93 1.32 -3.60
CA PHE A 22 2.12 2.55 -2.83
C PHE A 22 3.55 3.07 -2.95
N SER A 23 4.54 2.19 -2.94
CA SER A 23 5.95 2.55 -3.16
C SER A 23 6.13 3.16 -4.55
N THR A 24 5.59 2.55 -5.62
CA THR A 24 5.66 3.11 -6.98
C THR A 24 4.98 4.48 -7.08
N ILE A 25 3.83 4.68 -6.43
CA ILE A 25 3.13 5.97 -6.40
C ILE A 25 3.98 7.03 -5.68
N ARG A 26 4.63 6.66 -4.57
CA ARG A 26 5.51 7.55 -3.81
C ARG A 26 6.70 7.96 -4.67
N ASP A 27 7.37 7.00 -5.31
CA ASP A 27 8.53 7.27 -6.16
C ASP A 27 8.18 8.15 -7.37
N SER A 28 6.92 8.06 -7.82
CA SER A 28 6.38 8.83 -8.95
C SER A 28 5.72 10.15 -8.53
N GLU A 29 5.83 10.58 -7.27
CA GLU A 29 5.13 11.76 -6.73
C GLU A 29 5.31 13.00 -7.62
N VAL A 30 6.55 13.32 -7.98
CA VAL A 30 6.87 14.51 -8.79
C VAL A 30 6.15 14.47 -10.15
N ILE A 31 6.14 13.29 -10.78
CA ILE A 31 5.48 13.06 -12.07
C ILE A 31 3.96 13.18 -11.91
N LEU A 32 3.40 12.61 -10.85
CA LEU A 32 1.97 12.70 -10.54
C LEU A 32 1.54 14.14 -10.30
N HIS A 33 2.31 14.89 -9.50
CA HIS A 33 2.05 16.30 -9.21
C HIS A 33 2.09 17.14 -10.50
N ALA A 34 3.11 16.94 -11.34
CA ALA A 34 3.21 17.63 -12.64
C ALA A 34 2.04 17.27 -13.57
N PHE A 35 1.62 16.00 -13.58
CA PHE A 35 0.52 15.52 -14.41
C PHE A 35 -0.83 16.12 -14.00
N VAL A 36 -1.17 16.07 -12.70
CA VAL A 36 -2.45 16.60 -12.20
C VAL A 36 -2.50 18.13 -12.27
N SER A 37 -1.35 18.80 -12.15
CA SER A 37 -1.22 20.26 -12.27
C SER A 37 -1.27 20.76 -13.73
N SER A 38 -1.24 19.85 -14.71
CA SER A 38 -1.29 20.23 -16.11
C SER A 38 -2.62 20.91 -16.46
N ARG A 39 -2.55 21.95 -17.30
CA ARG A 39 -3.72 22.78 -17.70
C ARG A 39 -4.88 21.96 -18.29
N GLY A 40 -4.57 20.81 -18.89
CA GLY A 40 -5.54 19.91 -19.51
C GLY A 40 -6.16 18.88 -18.56
N PHE A 41 -5.62 18.69 -17.35
CA PHE A 41 -6.03 17.59 -16.49
C PHE A 41 -7.51 17.66 -16.11
N LEU A 42 -7.98 18.82 -15.62
CA LEU A 42 -9.39 19.00 -15.24
C LEU A 42 -10.34 19.15 -16.44
N ARG A 43 -9.84 19.18 -17.68
CA ARG A 43 -10.66 19.27 -18.90
C ARG A 43 -11.25 17.90 -19.23
N ALA A 44 -12.51 17.70 -18.89
CA ALA A 44 -13.24 16.46 -19.17
C ALA A 44 -14.51 16.71 -20.00
N ARG A 45 -14.94 15.69 -20.76
CA ARG A 45 -16.16 15.77 -21.61
C ARG A 45 -17.44 15.59 -20.81
N THR A 46 -17.41 14.80 -19.74
CA THR A 46 -18.58 14.53 -18.89
C THR A 46 -18.38 15.04 -17.47
N LYS A 47 -19.49 15.32 -16.78
CA LYS A 47 -19.50 15.75 -15.37
C LYS A 47 -18.85 14.71 -14.46
N GLU A 48 -19.12 13.43 -14.68
CA GLU A 48 -18.52 12.32 -13.92
C GLU A 48 -17.01 12.24 -14.10
N GLN A 49 -16.52 12.36 -15.34
CA GLN A 49 -15.09 12.38 -15.60
C GLN A 49 -14.41 13.57 -14.92
N LYS A 50 -15.05 14.74 -14.95
CA LYS A 50 -14.56 15.94 -14.25
C LYS A 50 -14.47 15.70 -12.75
N ALA A 51 -15.49 15.09 -12.15
CA ALA A 51 -15.51 14.77 -10.72
C ALA A 51 -14.38 13.79 -10.34
N LYS A 52 -14.19 12.70 -11.11
CA LYS A 52 -13.11 11.73 -10.89
C LYS A 52 -11.72 12.38 -10.98
N ARG A 53 -11.49 13.23 -11.98
CA ARG A 53 -10.22 13.95 -12.13
C ARG A 53 -10.01 15.00 -11.04
N ARG A 54 -11.06 15.69 -10.62
CA ARG A 54 -11.00 16.64 -9.51
C ARG A 54 -10.61 15.94 -8.21
N HIS A 55 -11.23 14.79 -7.91
CA HIS A 55 -10.87 13.98 -6.77
C HIS A 55 -9.38 13.56 -6.81
N ALA A 56 -8.89 13.10 -7.97
CA ALA A 56 -7.47 12.74 -8.12
C ALA A 56 -6.53 13.94 -7.91
N TYR A 57 -6.87 15.11 -8.46
CA TYR A 57 -6.13 16.35 -8.24
C TYR A 57 -6.09 16.72 -6.75
N ASP A 58 -7.27 16.79 -6.11
CA ASP A 58 -7.39 17.18 -4.71
C ASP A 58 -6.62 16.21 -3.80
N THR A 59 -6.59 14.92 -4.14
CA THR A 59 -5.82 13.89 -3.41
C THR A 59 -4.32 14.11 -3.53
N VAL A 60 -3.78 14.26 -4.76
CA VAL A 60 -2.33 14.35 -5.00
C VAL A 60 -1.76 15.68 -4.50
N VAL A 61 -2.53 16.77 -4.57
CA VAL A 61 -2.10 18.10 -4.13
C VAL A 61 -2.27 18.31 -2.61
N ALA A 62 -2.98 17.40 -1.92
CA ALA A 62 -3.13 17.48 -0.48
C ALA A 62 -1.76 17.45 0.23
N LYS A 63 -1.52 18.41 1.12
CA LYS A 63 -0.26 18.53 1.90
C LYS A 63 0.13 17.26 2.66
N GLY A 64 -0.84 16.42 2.98
CA GLY A 64 -0.65 15.16 3.71
C GLY A 64 -0.45 13.93 2.82
N PHE A 65 -0.60 14.02 1.51
CA PHE A 65 -0.64 12.86 0.61
C PHE A 65 0.59 11.96 0.74
N VAL A 66 1.78 12.55 0.60
CA VAL A 66 3.06 11.82 0.70
C VAL A 66 3.25 11.22 2.09
N LYS A 67 3.01 12.01 3.15
CA LYS A 67 3.14 11.54 4.54
C LYS A 67 2.20 10.38 4.84
N GLN A 68 0.98 10.42 4.33
CA GLN A 68 0.01 9.33 4.47
C GLN A 68 0.44 8.09 3.69
N LEU A 69 0.99 8.27 2.49
CA LEU A 69 1.49 7.18 1.66
C LEU A 69 2.70 6.50 2.31
N GLU A 70 3.66 7.27 2.83
CA GLU A 70 4.80 6.75 3.60
C GLU A 70 4.35 5.99 4.85
N LYS A 71 3.35 6.52 5.56
CA LYS A 71 2.76 5.83 6.71
C LYS A 71 2.12 4.49 6.30
N ALA A 72 1.38 4.47 5.19
CA ALA A 72 0.75 3.26 4.69
C ALA A 72 1.78 2.22 4.24
N ILE A 73 2.87 2.64 3.60
CA ILE A 73 3.98 1.74 3.22
C ILE A 73 4.60 1.10 4.46
N LYS A 74 4.98 1.88 5.48
CA LYS A 74 5.57 1.36 6.72
C LYS A 74 4.67 0.36 7.44
N LEU A 75 3.36 0.61 7.46
CA LEU A 75 2.38 -0.34 8.01
C LEU A 75 2.38 -1.66 7.25
N LEU A 76 2.35 -1.58 5.91
CA LEU A 76 2.32 -2.75 5.05
C LEU A 76 3.64 -3.52 5.10
N GLU A 77 4.79 -2.85 5.23
CA GLU A 77 6.11 -3.47 5.40
C GLU A 77 6.14 -4.41 6.62
N VAL A 78 5.60 -3.97 7.76
CA VAL A 78 5.50 -4.80 8.98
C VAL A 78 4.67 -6.06 8.70
N ILE A 79 3.50 -5.90 8.08
CA ILE A 79 2.60 -7.01 7.76
C ILE A 79 3.24 -7.96 6.74
N SER A 80 3.82 -7.42 5.67
CA SER A 80 4.51 -8.12 4.57
C SER A 80 5.69 -8.94 5.10
N LYS A 81 6.44 -8.40 6.07
CA LYS A 81 7.53 -9.13 6.75
C LYS A 81 7.02 -10.35 7.51
N PHE A 82 5.92 -10.24 8.23
CA PHE A 82 5.34 -11.37 8.96
C PHE A 82 4.70 -12.40 8.03
N GLU A 83 3.99 -11.94 6.99
CA GLU A 83 3.41 -12.80 5.97
C GLU A 83 4.50 -13.68 5.33
N LYS A 84 5.60 -13.08 4.86
CA LYS A 84 6.75 -13.81 4.31
C LYS A 84 7.39 -14.79 5.30
N ALA A 85 7.36 -14.47 6.59
CA ALA A 85 7.95 -15.30 7.64
C ALA A 85 7.14 -16.58 7.91
N PHE A 86 5.82 -16.56 7.67
CA PHE A 86 4.90 -17.68 7.90
C PHE A 86 4.37 -18.31 6.62
N GLU A 87 4.70 -17.74 5.47
CA GLU A 87 4.39 -18.25 4.13
C GLU A 87 4.89 -19.69 3.91
N LYS A 88 6.02 -20.03 4.54
CA LYS A 88 6.58 -21.39 4.52
C LYS A 88 6.22 -22.11 5.81
N SER A 89 5.75 -23.36 5.70
CA SER A 89 5.45 -24.26 6.83
C SER A 89 6.69 -24.68 7.66
N THR A 90 7.81 -23.97 7.51
CA THR A 90 9.07 -24.23 8.20
C THR A 90 9.07 -23.75 9.64
N LYS A 91 8.16 -22.84 10.00
CA LYS A 91 8.06 -22.31 11.36
C LYS A 91 6.95 -23.01 12.14
N PRO A 92 7.19 -23.38 13.41
CA PRO A 92 6.15 -23.92 14.26
C PRO A 92 5.06 -22.86 14.53
N PRO A 93 3.79 -23.26 14.74
CA PRO A 93 2.72 -22.33 15.11
C PRO A 93 3.01 -21.51 16.37
N SER A 94 3.88 -21.98 17.27
CA SER A 94 4.34 -21.23 18.44
C SER A 94 5.05 -19.92 18.07
N ASP A 95 5.74 -19.86 16.93
CA ASP A 95 6.41 -18.64 16.45
C ASP A 95 5.39 -17.55 16.07
N VAL A 96 4.19 -17.95 15.63
CA VAL A 96 3.09 -17.04 15.36
C VAL A 96 2.69 -16.33 16.64
N TYR A 97 2.57 -17.07 17.76
CA TYR A 97 2.25 -16.49 19.06
C TYR A 97 3.28 -15.44 19.50
N HIS A 98 4.58 -15.73 19.37
CA HIS A 98 5.64 -14.76 19.69
C HIS A 98 5.60 -13.50 18.80
N VAL A 99 5.24 -13.65 17.53
CA VAL A 99 5.01 -12.50 16.66
C VAL A 99 3.84 -11.64 17.14
N PHE A 100 2.71 -12.24 17.53
CA PHE A 100 1.58 -11.48 18.05
C PHE A 100 1.91 -10.74 19.36
N LEU A 101 2.83 -11.24 20.18
CA LEU A 101 3.31 -10.54 21.37
C LEU A 101 4.16 -9.29 21.04
N THR A 102 4.96 -9.35 19.97
CA THR A 102 5.88 -8.27 19.58
C THR A 102 5.23 -7.24 18.65
N LEU A 103 4.18 -7.64 17.92
CA LEU A 103 3.47 -6.81 16.95
C LEU A 103 2.97 -5.45 17.53
N PRO A 104 2.38 -5.37 18.73
CA PRO A 104 1.94 -4.10 19.31
C PRO A 104 3.10 -3.15 19.61
N GLU A 105 4.29 -3.68 19.90
CA GLU A 105 5.49 -2.85 20.12
C GLU A 105 6.02 -2.30 18.80
N GLU A 106 6.06 -3.12 17.75
CA GLU A 106 6.45 -2.69 16.40
C GLU A 106 5.52 -1.57 15.88
N PHE A 107 4.20 -1.68 16.08
CA PHE A 107 3.28 -0.61 15.71
C PHE A 107 3.38 0.63 16.61
N ARG A 108 3.69 0.48 17.91
CA ARG A 108 3.94 1.63 18.80
C ARG A 108 5.20 2.41 18.41
N LYS A 109 6.26 1.73 17.95
CA LYS A 109 7.50 2.36 17.44
C LYS A 109 7.28 3.20 16.19
N LEU A 110 6.22 2.93 15.42
CA LEU A 110 5.89 3.71 14.22
C LEU A 110 5.29 5.10 14.52
N GLU A 111 5.29 5.55 15.79
CA GLU A 111 4.66 6.79 16.26
C GLU A 111 3.26 6.98 15.68
N MET A 112 2.52 5.87 15.63
CA MET A 112 1.18 5.86 15.13
C MET A 112 0.22 6.06 16.28
N PRO A 113 -0.48 7.21 16.39
CA PRO A 113 -1.72 7.23 17.12
C PRO A 113 -2.67 6.30 16.35
N ILE A 114 -2.83 5.09 16.87
CA ILE A 114 -4.06 4.33 16.66
C ILE A 114 -5.07 5.14 17.47
N PHE A 115 -5.97 5.84 16.76
CA PHE A 115 -7.07 6.57 17.38
C PHE A 115 -7.87 5.64 18.31
#